data_AF-A0A1E1X6L8-F1
#
_entry.id   AF-A0A1E1X6L8-F1
#
_cell.length_a   1.000
_cell.length_b   1.000
_cell.length_c   1.000
_cell.angle_alpha   90.00
_cell.angle_beta   90.00
_cell.angle_gamma   90.00
#
_symmetry.space_group_name_H-M   'P 1'
#
loop_
_entity.id
_entity.type
_entity.pdbx_description
1 polymer ?
#
loop_
_entity_poly.entity_id
_entity_poly.type
_entity_poly.pdbx_seq_one_letter_code
_entity_poly.pdbx_strand_id
1 'polypeptide(L)'
;MVKRNSLPDVFAMTVLRRGSFRSNGSPLTSQQEVPIFRDAEDNEEGSSATSGLGSHHDLAAAPERGKFASQADFIFGCISFAVGLGNVWRFPYLCYENGGGAFLFPYIICLLTTAVPMFYLEVAMGQYLSRGGIGVWAIAPMFKGIGIGSLTMMCMSNIYYMVIVAWILFYLVSSFTHTLPWEHCDNHWNTDRCWEYNETHPKPPHNGSVTPIVEFWENNVLGISSGLHEMGSMRLELALYLLLAWVLVYFVICRGLHQSGKIIWVSAMFPYVCLSILLVRGITLIGSLDGLSFYITPDWGQLLKPKVWIAAGTQVFYTYGIGYSSVLTLGSYNQFHHNFMRDSAIVCAVNPMTSVLAGTVIFSVLGHMAFLADKSVGDVVKSGPGLAFLVYPEVMSRLPGAAIWSILFFVMLLCLGINSQFCPSEAIVAGLMDQWPQLIPRRKLVVFCLVVFQFLLGLPMVTQGGMYIFQLVDYYAVSGMTLLFIVFFQAIALSWVYGTNAISDNIKRMIGYRPSRLLRLCWSVLVPAMCVAIFLFSVIKYQPLVYAKTYAYPWWGEMLGWLMALVSMFMIPTYMIYFLATTPGTLRQRIRAGMSPQLVGSEGKQQDECVFSNTALET
;
A
#
# COMPACT_ATOMS: atom_id res chain seq x y z
N MET A 1 -44.13 44.68 36.54
CA MET A 1 -42.67 44.93 36.55
C MET A 1 -41.99 43.83 35.74
N VAL A 2 -41.06 44.21 34.84
CA VAL A 2 -39.84 43.50 34.34
C VAL A 2 -39.74 41.99 34.69
N LYS A 3 -39.88 41.05 33.73
CA LYS A 3 -38.83 40.42 32.86
C LYS A 3 -37.76 39.61 33.62
N ARG A 4 -37.11 38.55 33.07
CA ARG A 4 -37.34 37.62 31.93
C ARG A 4 -36.13 36.66 31.87
N ASN A 5 -36.33 35.36 31.64
CA ASN A 5 -35.66 34.51 30.65
C ASN A 5 -35.71 33.02 31.04
N SER A 6 -36.02 32.20 30.06
CA SER A 6 -36.31 30.76 30.21
C SER A 6 -35.63 29.96 29.11
N LEU A 7 -35.13 28.79 29.47
CA LEU A 7 -34.99 27.60 28.62
C LEU A 7 -36.40 27.10 28.16
N PRO A 8 -36.59 26.04 27.34
CA PRO A 8 -35.62 25.09 26.75
C PRO A 8 -35.87 24.71 25.25
N ASP A 9 -35.05 23.76 24.76
CA ASP A 9 -35.37 22.55 23.95
C ASP A 9 -35.93 22.52 22.49
N VAL A 10 -35.10 21.91 21.62
CA VAL A 10 -35.30 20.65 20.85
C VAL A 10 -36.43 20.50 19.80
N PHE A 11 -35.99 20.25 18.54
CA PHE A 11 -36.66 19.59 17.39
C PHE A 11 -38.06 20.04 16.92
N ALA A 12 -38.14 20.51 15.65
CA ALA A 12 -38.88 19.84 14.55
C ALA A 12 -39.03 20.71 13.26
N MET A 13 -39.03 20.03 12.09
CA MET A 13 -39.64 20.39 10.78
C MET A 13 -39.31 21.78 10.14
N THR A 14 -38.80 21.90 8.90
CA THR A 14 -39.23 21.37 7.58
C THR A 14 -40.35 22.19 6.89
N VAL A 15 -39.92 23.09 5.97
CA VAL A 15 -40.55 23.46 4.68
C VAL A 15 -41.66 24.55 4.63
N LEU A 16 -41.66 25.30 3.50
CA LEU A 16 -42.53 26.41 3.04
C LEU A 16 -42.16 27.84 3.56
N ARG A 17 -42.29 28.94 2.78
CA ARG A 17 -42.85 29.13 1.42
C ARG A 17 -42.28 30.35 0.65
N ARG A 18 -42.14 30.16 -0.67
CA ARG A 18 -42.24 31.12 -1.81
C ARG A 18 -42.93 32.49 -1.56
N GLY A 19 -42.45 33.50 -2.30
CA GLY A 19 -43.24 34.67 -2.77
C GLY A 19 -42.90 35.00 -4.23
N SER A 20 -43.86 35.48 -5.03
CA SER A 20 -43.65 35.87 -6.45
C SER A 20 -44.38 37.17 -6.78
N PHE A 21 -43.96 37.87 -7.85
CA PHE A 21 -44.74 38.96 -8.47
C PHE A 21 -44.66 38.94 -10.01
N ARG A 22 -45.42 39.83 -10.67
CA ARG A 22 -46.17 39.61 -11.93
C ARG A 22 -45.52 40.09 -13.26
N SER A 23 -46.25 39.81 -14.34
CA SER A 23 -45.94 39.88 -15.79
C SER A 23 -46.00 41.25 -16.49
N ASN A 24 -45.29 41.37 -17.63
CA ASN A 24 -45.79 41.66 -19.01
C ASN A 24 -44.60 41.89 -19.99
N GLY A 25 -44.69 41.73 -21.33
CA GLY A 25 -45.70 41.04 -22.15
C GLY A 25 -45.65 41.36 -23.67
N SER A 26 -45.48 40.34 -24.54
CA SER A 26 -45.75 40.33 -26.02
C SER A 26 -44.68 41.00 -26.96
N PRO A 27 -44.71 40.83 -28.32
CA PRO A 27 -43.61 40.12 -29.01
C PRO A 27 -43.11 40.71 -30.38
N LEU A 28 -42.32 39.90 -31.12
CA LEU A 28 -42.02 39.92 -32.59
C LEU A 28 -40.77 40.64 -33.16
N THR A 29 -40.15 39.96 -34.14
CA THR A 29 -39.33 40.47 -35.30
C THR A 29 -38.01 41.22 -35.01
N SER A 30 -36.97 41.23 -35.86
CA SER A 30 -36.58 40.43 -37.06
C SER A 30 -35.17 40.85 -37.51
N GLN A 31 -34.46 39.98 -38.25
CA GLN A 31 -33.32 40.28 -39.14
C GLN A 31 -32.04 40.89 -38.46
N GLN A 32 -30.85 40.29 -38.56
CA GLN A 32 -30.06 39.93 -39.75
C GLN A 32 -29.56 41.18 -40.50
N GLU A 33 -28.27 41.52 -40.35
CA GLU A 33 -27.33 41.62 -41.47
C GLU A 33 -25.87 41.89 -41.02
N VAL A 34 -24.93 41.44 -41.85
CA VAL A 34 -23.46 41.61 -41.73
C VAL A 34 -23.01 42.39 -42.97
N PRO A 35 -21.99 43.26 -42.86
CA PRO A 35 -20.84 43.13 -43.78
C PRO A 35 -19.50 43.20 -42.99
N ILE A 36 -18.49 42.33 -43.17
CA ILE A 36 -17.67 42.09 -44.39
C ILE A 36 -17.00 43.41 -44.84
N PHE A 37 -15.68 43.64 -44.70
CA PHE A 37 -14.62 43.11 -45.60
C PHE A 37 -13.20 43.54 -45.13
N ARG A 38 -12.19 42.72 -45.49
CA ARG A 38 -10.83 43.07 -45.98
C ARG A 38 -9.63 43.29 -45.02
N ASP A 39 -8.79 42.25 -44.99
CA ASP A 39 -7.37 42.21 -45.38
C ASP A 39 -6.44 43.42 -45.11
N ALA A 40 -5.40 43.20 -44.30
CA ALA A 40 -3.99 43.48 -44.66
C ALA A 40 -3.03 42.79 -43.69
N GLU A 41 -1.89 42.33 -44.19
CA GLU A 41 -0.74 41.81 -43.43
C GLU A 41 0.10 43.00 -42.90
N ASP A 42 0.66 42.92 -41.68
CA ASP A 42 2.13 42.89 -41.50
C ASP A 42 2.57 42.88 -40.02
N ASN A 43 3.53 41.99 -39.75
CA ASN A 43 4.70 42.03 -38.87
C ASN A 43 4.79 42.78 -37.51
N GLU A 44 5.55 42.08 -36.64
CA GLU A 44 6.49 42.54 -35.61
C GLU A 44 6.10 42.77 -34.14
N GLU A 45 7.08 42.44 -33.29
CA GLU A 45 7.05 42.23 -31.86
C GLU A 45 6.96 43.55 -31.07
N GLY A 46 6.22 43.58 -29.95
CA GLY A 46 6.19 44.80 -29.12
C GLY A 46 5.30 44.74 -27.89
N SER A 47 5.90 44.39 -26.75
CA SER A 47 5.34 44.56 -25.39
C SER A 47 4.56 45.87 -25.18
N SER A 48 3.32 45.79 -24.69
CA SER A 48 2.93 46.42 -23.39
C SER A 48 1.46 46.15 -23.03
N ALA A 49 1.14 46.32 -21.74
CA ALA A 49 -0.16 46.00 -21.17
C ALA A 49 -1.27 47.00 -21.57
N THR A 50 -2.47 46.48 -21.84
CA THR A 50 -3.72 47.25 -21.71
C THR A 50 -4.70 46.49 -20.81
N SER A 51 -5.20 47.17 -19.79
CA SER A 51 -6.23 46.68 -18.89
C SER A 51 -7.60 46.73 -19.58
N GLY A 52 -8.12 45.57 -19.99
CA GLY A 52 -9.47 45.43 -20.54
C GLY A 52 -10.42 44.73 -19.56
N LEU A 53 -11.38 45.48 -19.01
CA LEU A 53 -12.43 44.91 -18.16
C LEU A 53 -13.45 44.16 -19.04
N GLY A 54 -13.42 42.83 -19.05
CA GLY A 54 -14.29 41.99 -19.88
C GLY A 54 -14.69 40.71 -19.16
N SER A 55 -15.94 40.64 -18.73
CA SER A 55 -16.49 39.49 -17.99
C SER A 55 -16.73 38.29 -18.91
N HIS A 56 -15.77 37.37 -18.98
CA HIS A 56 -16.10 35.96 -19.23
C HIS A 56 -16.34 35.27 -17.90
N HIS A 57 -17.56 34.78 -17.72
CA HIS A 57 -17.87 33.81 -16.68
C HIS A 57 -17.26 32.48 -17.14
N ASP A 58 -15.98 32.26 -16.84
CA ASP A 58 -15.37 30.95 -17.02
C ASP A 58 -16.25 29.93 -16.28
N LEU A 59 -16.79 28.95 -17.01
CA LEU A 59 -17.23 27.71 -16.39
C LEU A 59 -15.98 27.16 -15.71
N ALA A 60 -15.94 27.25 -14.39
CA ALA A 60 -14.76 26.90 -13.61
C ALA A 60 -14.27 25.52 -14.03
N ALA A 61 -13.13 25.48 -14.73
CA ALA A 61 -12.50 24.24 -15.16
C ALA A 61 -12.38 23.34 -13.93
N ALA A 62 -12.93 22.12 -14.03
CA ALA A 62 -12.92 21.20 -12.90
C ALA A 62 -11.46 21.05 -12.44
N PRO A 63 -11.15 21.32 -11.16
CA PRO A 63 -9.77 21.57 -10.73
C PRO A 63 -8.88 20.38 -11.08
N GLU A 64 -7.94 20.60 -12.00
CA GLU A 64 -7.19 19.53 -12.64
C GLU A 64 -6.33 18.76 -11.63
N ARG A 65 -6.25 17.44 -11.86
CA ARG A 65 -5.40 16.54 -11.12
C ARG A 65 -3.94 16.78 -11.51
N GLY A 66 -3.11 17.19 -10.57
CA GLY A 66 -1.68 17.43 -10.83
C GLY A 66 -0.97 16.18 -11.36
N LYS A 67 -0.33 16.30 -12.53
CA LYS A 67 0.46 15.25 -13.20
C LYS A 67 1.92 15.27 -12.68
N PHE A 68 2.67 14.18 -12.85
CA PHE A 68 4.10 14.14 -12.52
C PHE A 68 4.91 15.10 -13.39
N ALA A 69 5.92 15.75 -12.80
CA ALA A 69 6.77 16.72 -13.49
C ALA A 69 7.85 16.04 -14.36
N SER A 70 8.32 14.85 -13.98
CA SER A 70 9.37 14.12 -14.70
C SER A 70 9.13 12.60 -14.73
N GLN A 71 9.80 11.92 -15.66
CA GLN A 71 9.81 10.43 -15.73
C GLN A 71 10.42 9.81 -14.45
N ALA A 72 11.42 10.48 -13.86
CA ALA A 72 12.05 10.04 -12.63
C ALA A 72 11.07 10.02 -11.44
N ASP A 73 10.13 10.97 -11.36
CA ASP A 73 9.14 11.00 -10.28
C ASP A 73 8.23 9.76 -10.28
N PHE A 74 7.84 9.27 -11.47
CA PHE A 74 7.09 8.03 -11.59
C PHE A 74 7.93 6.81 -11.16
N ILE A 75 9.17 6.69 -11.65
CA ILE A 75 10.08 5.58 -11.30
C ILE A 75 10.36 5.56 -9.79
N PHE A 76 10.79 6.68 -9.20
CA PHE A 76 11.10 6.77 -7.76
C PHE A 76 9.86 6.67 -6.88
N GLY A 77 8.70 7.13 -7.33
CA GLY A 77 7.41 6.89 -6.66
C GLY A 77 7.06 5.41 -6.60
N CYS A 78 7.20 4.70 -7.72
CA CYS A 78 6.98 3.25 -7.78
C CYS A 78 8.01 2.44 -6.97
N ILE A 79 9.30 2.81 -7.02
CA ILE A 79 10.35 2.16 -6.21
C ILE A 79 10.08 2.40 -4.72
N SER A 80 9.78 3.63 -4.31
CA SER A 80 9.43 3.96 -2.91
C SER A 80 8.22 3.19 -2.39
N PHE A 81 7.27 2.89 -3.27
CA PHE A 81 6.11 2.08 -2.91
C PHE A 81 6.45 0.59 -2.80
N ALA A 82 7.04 0.01 -3.85
CA ALA A 82 7.26 -1.43 -3.95
C ALA A 82 8.41 -1.94 -3.06
N VAL A 83 9.43 -1.11 -2.84
CA VAL A 83 10.56 -1.40 -1.96
C VAL A 83 10.26 -0.85 -0.56
N GLY A 84 9.82 -1.74 0.31
CA GLY A 84 9.44 -1.45 1.69
C GLY A 84 10.04 -2.44 2.68
N LEU A 85 9.47 -2.46 3.89
CA LEU A 85 9.90 -3.37 4.97
C LEU A 85 9.82 -4.84 4.54
N GLY A 86 8.82 -5.20 3.73
CA GLY A 86 8.61 -6.55 3.18
C GLY A 86 9.82 -7.15 2.48
N ASN A 87 10.61 -6.34 1.77
CA ASN A 87 11.82 -6.76 1.05
C ASN A 87 12.96 -7.10 2.01
N VAL A 88 13.06 -6.36 3.11
CA VAL A 88 14.14 -6.50 4.09
C VAL A 88 13.86 -7.62 5.08
N TRP A 89 12.62 -7.76 5.57
CA TRP A 89 12.32 -8.63 6.71
C TRP A 89 11.54 -9.91 6.38
N ARG A 90 10.74 -9.91 5.31
CA ARG A 90 9.73 -10.95 5.01
C ARG A 90 10.21 -11.82 3.87
N PHE A 91 10.81 -11.24 2.83
CA PHE A 91 11.41 -12.03 1.76
C PHE A 91 12.55 -12.96 2.25
N PRO A 92 13.52 -12.53 3.08
CA PRO A 92 14.57 -13.43 3.56
C PRO A 92 14.02 -14.53 4.48
N TYR A 93 13.05 -14.18 5.34
CA TYR A 93 12.30 -15.12 6.17
C TYR A 93 11.52 -16.16 5.34
N LEU A 94 10.91 -15.75 4.22
CA LEU A 94 10.23 -16.67 3.32
C LEU A 94 11.20 -17.58 2.57
N CYS A 95 12.39 -17.09 2.19
CA CYS A 95 13.45 -17.96 1.66
C CYS A 95 13.85 -19.00 2.73
N TYR A 96 14.06 -18.57 3.98
CA TYR A 96 14.38 -19.44 5.11
C TYR A 96 13.34 -20.57 5.30
N GLU A 97 12.07 -20.24 5.55
CA GLU A 97 11.02 -21.23 5.87
C GLU A 97 10.64 -22.15 4.70
N ASN A 98 10.99 -21.80 3.45
CA ASN A 98 10.50 -22.47 2.25
C ASN A 98 11.62 -23.08 1.36
N GLY A 99 12.80 -23.36 1.94
CA GLY A 99 13.84 -24.17 1.28
C GLY A 99 15.04 -23.42 0.70
N GLY A 100 15.39 -22.27 1.26
CA GLY A 100 16.53 -21.47 0.84
C GLY A 100 16.41 -21.07 -0.63
N GLY A 101 17.41 -21.43 -1.43
CA GLY A 101 17.45 -21.12 -2.86
C GLY A 101 16.30 -21.73 -3.66
N ALA A 102 15.67 -22.82 -3.17
CA ALA A 102 14.55 -23.44 -3.84
C ALA A 102 13.33 -22.49 -3.93
N PHE A 103 13.11 -21.64 -2.91
CA PHE A 103 12.00 -20.66 -2.89
C PHE A 103 12.10 -19.63 -4.03
N LEU A 104 13.31 -19.34 -4.54
CA LEU A 104 13.49 -18.39 -5.64
C LEU A 104 12.81 -18.87 -6.93
N PHE A 105 12.69 -20.17 -7.16
CA PHE A 105 12.05 -20.73 -8.35
C PHE A 105 10.54 -20.40 -8.45
N PRO A 106 9.67 -20.78 -7.47
CA PRO A 106 8.27 -20.38 -7.48
C PRO A 106 8.08 -18.87 -7.33
N TYR A 107 8.98 -18.17 -6.61
CA TYR A 107 8.96 -16.70 -6.55
C TYR A 107 9.14 -16.06 -7.93
N ILE A 108 10.15 -16.47 -8.70
CA ILE A 108 10.41 -15.94 -10.05
C ILE A 108 9.29 -16.33 -11.03
N ILE A 109 8.72 -17.54 -10.93
CA ILE A 109 7.59 -17.95 -11.76
C ILE A 109 6.36 -17.07 -11.48
N CYS A 110 5.94 -16.95 -10.22
CA CYS A 110 4.83 -16.08 -9.85
C CYS A 110 5.11 -14.61 -10.25
N LEU A 111 6.33 -14.14 -10.05
CA LEU A 111 6.75 -12.78 -10.43
C LEU A 111 6.51 -12.52 -11.93
N LEU A 112 7.04 -13.38 -12.80
CA LEU A 112 7.00 -13.18 -14.26
C LEU A 112 5.63 -13.50 -14.88
N THR A 113 4.89 -14.47 -14.31
CA THR A 113 3.59 -14.90 -14.86
C THR A 113 2.40 -14.16 -14.29
N THR A 114 2.48 -13.59 -13.08
CA THR A 114 1.35 -12.89 -12.45
C THR A 114 1.65 -11.44 -12.05
N ALA A 115 2.68 -11.19 -11.22
CA ALA A 115 2.86 -9.88 -10.61
C ALA A 115 3.31 -8.82 -11.61
N VAL A 116 4.38 -9.07 -12.37
CA VAL A 116 4.85 -8.13 -13.41
C VAL A 116 3.76 -7.85 -14.46
N PRO A 117 3.02 -8.85 -14.98
CA PRO A 117 1.84 -8.61 -15.80
C PRO A 117 0.79 -7.70 -15.15
N MET A 118 0.35 -7.98 -13.92
CA MET A 118 -0.67 -7.16 -13.27
C MET A 118 -0.18 -5.75 -12.94
N PHE A 119 1.10 -5.57 -12.63
CA PHE A 119 1.71 -4.25 -12.45
C PHE A 119 1.58 -3.41 -13.73
N TYR A 120 1.98 -3.96 -14.89
CA TYR A 120 1.78 -3.29 -16.19
C TYR A 120 0.31 -2.95 -16.48
N LEU A 121 -0.61 -3.84 -16.11
CA LEU A 121 -2.05 -3.61 -16.32
C LEU A 121 -2.57 -2.46 -15.46
N GLU A 122 -2.21 -2.41 -14.18
CA GLU A 122 -2.62 -1.32 -13.28
C GLU A 122 -2.06 0.04 -13.73
N VAL A 123 -0.76 0.11 -14.05
CA VAL A 123 -0.16 1.36 -14.55
C VAL A 123 -0.83 1.80 -15.86
N ALA A 124 -1.05 0.87 -16.81
CA ALA A 124 -1.69 1.17 -18.09
C ALA A 124 -3.11 1.71 -17.91
N MET A 125 -3.93 1.08 -17.05
CA MET A 125 -5.30 1.51 -16.82
C MET A 125 -5.38 2.82 -16.04
N GLY A 126 -4.45 3.04 -15.10
CA GLY A 126 -4.29 4.31 -14.40
C GLY A 126 -3.97 5.46 -15.37
N GLN A 127 -2.91 5.30 -16.17
CA GLN A 127 -2.45 6.32 -17.13
C GLN A 127 -3.48 6.61 -18.23
N TYR A 128 -4.15 5.57 -18.77
CA TYR A 128 -5.12 5.76 -19.84
C TYR A 128 -6.36 6.56 -19.41
N LEU A 129 -6.79 6.38 -18.16
CA LEU A 129 -8.02 6.98 -17.64
C LEU A 129 -7.79 8.23 -16.79
N SER A 130 -6.55 8.48 -16.32
CA SER A 130 -6.20 9.54 -15.36
C SER A 130 -7.05 9.53 -14.07
N ARG A 131 -7.48 8.34 -13.64
CA ARG A 131 -8.32 8.09 -12.44
C ARG A 131 -7.70 7.07 -11.50
N GLY A 132 -7.97 7.20 -10.21
CA GLY A 132 -7.59 6.27 -9.14
C GLY A 132 -8.54 5.07 -9.01
N GLY A 133 -8.36 4.32 -7.91
CA GLY A 133 -8.92 2.98 -7.70
C GLY A 133 -10.43 2.81 -7.84
N ILE A 134 -11.24 3.84 -7.57
CA ILE A 134 -12.70 3.79 -7.80
C ILE A 134 -13.06 4.26 -9.23
N GLY A 135 -12.44 5.34 -9.70
CA GLY A 135 -12.79 5.98 -10.96
C GLY A 135 -12.47 5.13 -12.20
N VAL A 136 -11.43 4.28 -12.13
CA VAL A 136 -11.08 3.33 -13.20
C VAL A 136 -12.26 2.45 -13.64
N TRP A 137 -13.15 2.09 -12.70
CA TRP A 137 -14.27 1.17 -12.96
C TRP A 137 -15.40 1.77 -13.79
N ALA A 138 -15.32 3.03 -14.22
CA ALA A 138 -16.22 3.58 -15.24
C ALA A 138 -16.15 2.81 -16.58
N ILE A 139 -15.09 2.01 -16.80
CA ILE A 139 -14.99 1.07 -17.93
C ILE A 139 -15.90 -0.17 -17.82
N ALA A 140 -16.34 -0.52 -16.60
CA ALA A 140 -17.19 -1.66 -16.30
C ALA A 140 -17.96 -1.39 -14.98
N PRO A 141 -18.96 -0.50 -14.99
CA PRO A 141 -19.56 0.08 -13.78
C PRO A 141 -20.06 -0.94 -12.74
N MET A 142 -20.55 -2.10 -13.18
CA MET A 142 -21.01 -3.19 -12.29
C MET A 142 -19.89 -3.73 -11.38
N PHE A 143 -18.63 -3.58 -11.78
CA PHE A 143 -17.45 -4.03 -11.04
C PHE A 143 -16.79 -2.95 -10.18
N LYS A 144 -17.40 -1.76 -10.02
CA LYS A 144 -16.89 -0.69 -9.14
C LYS A 144 -16.69 -1.12 -7.68
N GLY A 145 -17.40 -2.17 -7.23
CA GLY A 145 -17.17 -2.84 -5.95
C GLY A 145 -15.74 -3.38 -5.75
N ILE A 146 -15.01 -3.68 -6.83
CA ILE A 146 -13.58 -4.05 -6.76
C ILE A 146 -12.76 -2.87 -6.24
N GLY A 147 -12.93 -1.67 -6.81
CA GLY A 147 -12.22 -0.46 -6.37
C GLY A 147 -12.55 -0.05 -4.94
N ILE A 148 -13.80 -0.26 -4.51
CA ILE A 148 -14.22 -0.05 -3.12
C ILE A 148 -13.53 -1.08 -2.21
N GLY A 149 -13.59 -2.37 -2.54
CA GLY A 149 -12.93 -3.45 -1.79
C GLY A 149 -11.42 -3.28 -1.68
N SER A 150 -10.74 -2.94 -2.79
CA SER A 150 -9.32 -2.58 -2.83
C SER A 150 -8.98 -1.45 -1.86
N LEU A 151 -9.79 -0.39 -1.80
CA LEU A 151 -9.57 0.73 -0.89
C LEU A 151 -9.91 0.39 0.57
N THR A 152 -10.89 -0.48 0.81
CA THR A 152 -11.17 -1.00 2.16
C THR A 152 -10.01 -1.85 2.69
N MET A 153 -9.49 -2.77 1.86
CA MET A 153 -8.27 -3.54 2.16
C MET A 153 -7.07 -2.60 2.37
N MET A 154 -6.94 -1.56 1.54
CA MET A 154 -5.88 -0.55 1.70
C MET A 154 -5.97 0.20 3.02
N CYS A 155 -7.17 0.62 3.45
CA CYS A 155 -7.35 1.27 4.74
C CYS A 155 -6.85 0.36 5.87
N MET A 156 -7.26 -0.92 5.90
CA MET A 156 -6.76 -1.90 6.86
C MET A 156 -5.23 -2.05 6.79
N SER A 157 -4.67 -2.05 5.57
CA SER A 157 -3.23 -2.11 5.33
C SER A 157 -2.46 -0.93 5.94
N ASN A 158 -2.99 0.29 5.83
CA ASN A 158 -2.32 1.46 6.40
C ASN A 158 -2.37 1.47 7.93
N ILE A 159 -3.47 1.02 8.54
CA ILE A 159 -3.61 1.02 10.00
C ILE A 159 -2.54 0.11 10.63
N TYR A 160 -2.45 -1.16 10.22
CA TYR A 160 -1.49 -2.10 10.83
C TYR A 160 -0.04 -1.74 10.49
N TYR A 161 0.24 -1.31 9.25
CA TYR A 161 1.59 -0.97 8.83
C TYR A 161 2.15 0.24 9.59
N MET A 162 1.31 1.21 9.97
CA MET A 162 1.73 2.34 10.78
C MET A 162 2.07 1.98 12.24
N VAL A 163 1.58 0.87 12.77
CA VAL A 163 2.05 0.29 14.04
C VAL A 163 3.51 -0.17 13.92
N ILE A 164 3.90 -0.70 12.75
CA ILE A 164 5.29 -1.06 12.47
C ILE A 164 6.20 0.19 12.46
N VAL A 165 5.73 1.28 11.85
CA VAL A 165 6.44 2.57 11.86
C VAL A 165 6.57 3.11 13.29
N ALA A 166 5.56 2.92 14.15
CA ALA A 166 5.64 3.28 15.57
C ALA A 166 6.71 2.46 16.31
N TRP A 167 6.80 1.14 16.07
CA TRP A 167 7.88 0.30 16.62
C TRP A 167 9.26 0.75 16.13
N ILE A 168 9.41 1.08 14.85
CA ILE A 168 10.66 1.60 14.29
C ILE A 168 11.08 2.92 14.97
N LEU A 169 10.12 3.84 15.21
CA LEU A 169 10.38 5.08 15.93
C LEU A 169 10.78 4.85 17.39
N PHE A 170 10.13 3.90 18.07
CA PHE A 170 10.48 3.50 19.44
C PHE A 170 11.95 3.03 19.48
N TYR A 171 12.32 2.06 18.65
CA TYR A 171 13.69 1.55 18.57
C TYR A 171 14.71 2.60 18.13
N LEU A 172 14.36 3.48 17.20
CA LEU A 172 15.21 4.59 16.77
C LEU A 172 15.54 5.52 17.95
N VAL A 173 14.54 5.96 18.71
CA VAL A 173 14.75 6.80 19.90
C VAL A 173 15.54 6.04 20.97
N SER A 174 15.23 4.75 21.20
CA SER A 174 15.99 3.87 22.09
C SER A 174 17.43 3.60 21.64
N SER A 175 17.82 3.95 20.41
CA SER A 175 19.20 3.80 19.91
C SER A 175 20.10 5.00 20.24
N PHE A 176 19.57 6.13 20.73
CA PHE A 176 20.35 7.33 21.10
C PHE A 176 20.96 7.22 22.51
N THR A 177 21.71 6.15 22.74
CA THR A 177 22.44 5.85 23.98
C THR A 177 23.77 5.19 23.62
N HIS A 178 24.74 5.20 24.55
CA HIS A 178 26.04 4.55 24.34
C HIS A 178 25.93 3.02 24.42
N THR A 179 25.30 2.52 25.47
CA THR A 179 24.95 1.10 25.68
C THR A 179 23.50 0.90 25.24
N LEU A 180 23.23 -0.14 24.43
CA LEU A 180 21.90 -0.34 23.88
C LEU A 180 20.95 -0.95 24.92
N PRO A 181 19.67 -0.55 25.00
CA PRO A 181 18.76 -1.05 26.05
C PRO A 181 18.48 -2.55 26.00
N TRP A 182 18.77 -3.20 24.88
CA TRP A 182 18.62 -4.64 24.65
C TRP A 182 19.94 -5.42 24.71
N GLU A 183 21.00 -4.81 25.24
CA GLU A 183 22.34 -5.40 25.36
C GLU A 183 22.49 -6.25 26.64
N HIS A 184 21.86 -5.82 27.73
CA HIS A 184 22.03 -6.39 29.08
C HIS A 184 20.70 -6.75 29.76
N CYS A 185 20.78 -7.62 30.77
CA CYS A 185 19.65 -8.00 31.62
C CYS A 185 19.36 -7.02 32.78
N ASP A 186 20.16 -5.97 32.98
CA ASP A 186 20.02 -5.02 34.10
C ASP A 186 19.07 -3.86 33.76
N ASN A 187 17.79 -4.17 33.49
CA ASN A 187 16.75 -3.17 33.30
C ASN A 187 15.46 -3.50 34.05
N HIS A 188 14.64 -2.48 34.31
CA HIS A 188 13.39 -2.62 35.08
C HIS A 188 12.29 -3.49 34.42
N TRP A 189 12.44 -3.82 33.13
CA TRP A 189 11.54 -4.72 32.39
C TRP A 189 12.05 -6.17 32.34
N ASN A 190 13.27 -6.43 32.82
CA ASN A 190 13.85 -7.77 32.79
C ASN A 190 13.34 -8.63 33.95
N THR A 191 13.36 -9.95 33.75
CA THR A 191 12.96 -10.93 34.76
C THR A 191 14.13 -11.82 35.18
N ASP A 192 13.97 -12.62 36.24
CA ASP A 192 14.94 -13.64 36.66
C ASP A 192 15.23 -14.71 35.59
N ARG A 193 14.45 -14.75 34.49
CA ARG A 193 14.69 -15.62 33.32
C ARG A 193 15.63 -14.99 32.29
N CYS A 194 15.91 -13.70 32.40
CA CYS A 194 16.84 -13.02 31.50
C CYS A 194 18.23 -13.66 31.62
N TRP A 195 18.82 -13.97 30.48
CA TRP A 195 20.16 -14.51 30.38
C TRP A 195 20.93 -13.84 29.25
N GLU A 196 21.98 -13.13 29.63
CA GLU A 196 23.01 -12.64 28.72
C GLU A 196 24.14 -13.68 28.57
N TYR A 197 24.73 -13.73 27.38
CA TYR A 197 25.87 -14.62 27.13
C TYR A 197 27.11 -14.09 27.85
N ASN A 198 27.77 -14.95 28.62
CA ASN A 198 29.02 -14.65 29.31
C ASN A 198 30.02 -15.78 29.05
N GLU A 199 31.27 -15.47 28.74
CA GLU A 199 32.32 -16.47 28.45
C GLU A 199 32.52 -17.47 29.60
N THR A 200 32.25 -17.06 30.85
CA THR A 200 32.31 -17.93 32.03
C THR A 200 31.09 -18.85 32.17
N HIS A 201 29.95 -18.49 31.58
CA HIS A 201 28.69 -19.23 31.61
C HIS A 201 28.05 -19.30 30.20
N PRO A 202 28.67 -20.02 29.25
CA PRO A 202 28.25 -20.02 27.84
C PRO A 202 26.94 -20.77 27.56
N LYS A 203 26.36 -21.43 28.58
CA LYS A 203 25.09 -22.17 28.48
C LYS A 203 24.03 -21.49 29.36
N PRO A 204 22.76 -21.41 28.90
CA PRO A 204 21.68 -20.87 29.70
C PRO A 204 21.49 -21.69 30.99
N PRO A 205 21.29 -21.05 32.16
CA PRO A 205 21.20 -21.74 33.44
C PRO A 205 19.92 -22.60 33.58
N HIS A 206 18.85 -22.27 32.84
CA HIS A 206 17.54 -22.91 32.98
C HIS A 206 16.88 -23.22 31.63
N ASN A 207 16.10 -24.31 31.60
CA ASN A 207 15.19 -24.63 30.49
C ASN A 207 14.03 -23.61 30.47
N GLY A 208 14.27 -22.47 29.84
CA GLY A 208 13.36 -21.32 29.82
C GLY A 208 14.04 -19.96 29.94
N SER A 209 15.37 -19.89 29.96
CA SER A 209 16.11 -18.61 29.87
C SER A 209 15.83 -17.87 28.56
N VAL A 210 15.75 -16.54 28.64
CA VAL A 210 15.35 -15.63 27.56
C VAL A 210 16.43 -14.57 27.35
N THR A 211 16.75 -14.21 26.11
CA THR A 211 17.78 -13.19 25.82
C THR A 211 17.28 -11.76 26.08
N PRO A 212 18.15 -10.79 26.43
CA PRO A 212 17.76 -9.42 26.75
C PRO A 212 16.85 -8.76 25.71
N ILE A 213 17.17 -8.93 24.43
CA ILE A 213 16.38 -8.40 23.30
C ILE A 213 14.94 -8.92 23.24
N VAL A 214 14.68 -10.15 23.71
CA VAL A 214 13.32 -10.71 23.71
C VAL A 214 12.49 -10.11 24.83
N GLU A 215 13.05 -9.97 26.03
CA GLU A 215 12.35 -9.27 27.12
C GLU A 215 12.22 -7.76 26.81
N PHE A 216 13.19 -7.14 26.13
CA PHE A 216 13.03 -5.78 25.62
C PHE A 216 11.83 -5.67 24.67
N TRP A 217 11.68 -6.58 23.71
CA TRP A 217 10.52 -6.58 22.80
C TRP A 217 9.20 -6.91 23.51
N GLU A 218 9.16 -7.99 24.29
CA GLU A 218 7.94 -8.53 24.87
C GLU A 218 7.50 -7.72 26.09
N ASN A 219 8.39 -7.39 27.03
CA ASN A 219 8.04 -6.69 28.27
C ASN A 219 8.10 -5.17 28.12
N ASN A 220 9.10 -4.61 27.43
CA ASN A 220 9.25 -3.15 27.32
C ASN A 220 8.52 -2.55 26.12
N VAL A 221 8.81 -2.98 24.88
CA VAL A 221 8.18 -2.39 23.69
C VAL A 221 6.68 -2.69 23.70
N LEU A 222 6.30 -3.96 23.68
CA LEU A 222 4.90 -4.39 23.63
C LEU A 222 4.20 -4.38 24.99
N GLY A 223 4.90 -4.80 26.06
CA GLY A 223 4.26 -5.15 27.33
C GLY A 223 3.22 -6.25 27.16
N ILE A 224 3.54 -7.28 26.36
CA ILE A 224 2.61 -8.23 25.75
C ILE A 224 1.78 -8.99 26.80
N SER A 225 0.49 -9.11 26.55
CA SER A 225 -0.43 -9.83 27.43
C SER A 225 -0.47 -11.34 27.17
N SER A 226 -1.21 -12.09 28.00
CA SER A 226 -1.35 -13.55 27.89
C SER A 226 -2.06 -14.03 26.62
N GLY A 227 -2.82 -13.15 25.94
CA GLY A 227 -3.60 -13.50 24.77
C GLY A 227 -4.65 -12.46 24.39
N LEU A 228 -5.36 -12.72 23.27
CA LEU A 228 -6.44 -11.86 22.76
C LEU A 228 -7.63 -11.69 23.73
N HIS A 229 -7.78 -12.60 24.71
CA HIS A 229 -8.78 -12.48 25.79
C HIS A 229 -8.47 -11.36 26.79
N GLU A 230 -7.19 -10.99 26.92
CA GLU A 230 -6.69 -10.02 27.88
C GLU A 230 -5.99 -8.90 27.09
N MET A 231 -6.76 -7.95 26.54
CA MET A 231 -6.18 -6.85 25.76
C MET A 231 -5.27 -5.91 26.60
N GLY A 232 -5.40 -5.96 27.93
CA GLY A 232 -4.64 -5.15 28.87
C GLY A 232 -4.89 -3.65 28.71
N SER A 233 -3.90 -2.85 29.10
CA SER A 233 -3.91 -1.39 28.99
C SER A 233 -3.33 -0.91 27.65
N MET A 234 -3.55 0.38 27.33
CA MET A 234 -2.92 1.02 26.17
C MET A 234 -1.48 1.41 26.52
N ARG A 235 -0.49 0.97 25.73
CA ARG A 235 0.91 1.39 25.87
C ARG A 235 1.02 2.84 25.37
N LEU A 236 0.89 3.80 26.30
CA LEU A 236 0.86 5.24 25.97
C LEU A 236 2.07 5.70 25.15
N GLU A 237 3.26 5.16 25.43
CA GLU A 237 4.49 5.42 24.66
C GLU A 237 4.33 5.01 23.18
N LEU A 238 3.85 3.80 22.90
CA LEU A 238 3.57 3.36 21.53
C LEU A 238 2.46 4.18 20.87
N ALA A 239 1.44 4.60 21.61
CA ALA A 239 0.40 5.49 21.10
C ALA A 239 0.97 6.86 20.69
N LEU A 240 1.94 7.40 21.43
CA LEU A 240 2.66 8.63 21.06
C LEU A 240 3.56 8.42 19.84
N TYR A 241 4.27 7.30 19.72
CA TYR A 241 5.03 6.98 18.50
C TYR A 241 4.14 6.76 17.28
N LEU A 242 2.95 6.15 17.45
CA LEU A 242 1.96 6.02 16.39
C LEU A 242 1.41 7.38 15.94
N LEU A 243 1.15 8.29 16.89
CA LEU A 243 0.77 9.67 16.58
C LEU A 243 1.88 10.39 15.81
N LEU A 244 3.13 10.28 16.25
CA LEU A 244 4.30 10.86 15.58
C LEU A 244 4.46 10.32 14.15
N ALA A 245 4.35 9.01 13.95
CA ALA A 245 4.38 8.39 12.63
C ALA A 245 3.31 8.98 11.69
N TRP A 246 2.08 9.10 12.19
CA TRP A 246 0.97 9.70 11.43
C TRP A 246 1.16 11.18 11.13
N VAL A 247 1.77 11.95 12.04
CA VAL A 247 2.16 13.35 11.80
C VAL A 247 3.22 13.45 10.69
N LEU A 248 4.23 12.57 10.68
CA LEU A 248 5.23 12.51 9.61
C LEU A 248 4.57 12.21 8.24
N VAL A 249 3.69 11.21 8.19
CA VAL A 249 2.93 10.87 6.97
C VAL A 249 2.07 12.05 6.51
N TYR A 250 1.34 12.72 7.43
CA TYR A 250 0.54 13.91 7.13
C TYR A 250 1.37 14.97 6.40
N PHE A 251 2.55 15.34 6.91
CA PHE A 251 3.35 16.40 6.31
C PHE A 251 3.82 16.08 4.90
N VAL A 252 4.17 14.83 4.60
CA VAL A 252 4.59 14.44 3.24
C VAL A 252 3.40 14.38 2.28
N ILE A 253 2.29 13.77 2.69
CA ILE A 253 1.15 13.59 1.79
C ILE A 253 0.27 14.84 1.66
N CYS A 254 0.32 15.83 2.57
CA CYS A 254 -0.64 16.95 2.59
C CYS A 254 -0.62 17.83 1.32
N ARG A 255 0.53 17.92 0.63
CA ARG A 255 0.68 18.65 -0.65
C ARG A 255 0.43 17.78 -1.89
N GLY A 256 0.34 16.46 -1.72
CA GLY A 256 0.15 15.49 -2.79
C GLY A 256 1.47 15.01 -3.39
N LEU A 257 1.47 13.75 -3.84
CA LEU A 257 2.67 13.04 -4.29
C LEU A 257 3.44 13.78 -5.41
N HIS A 258 2.75 14.39 -6.37
CA HIS A 258 3.35 15.12 -7.49
C HIS A 258 4.22 16.32 -7.05
N GLN A 259 3.98 16.89 -5.84
CA GLN A 259 4.79 17.99 -5.28
C GLN A 259 5.94 17.48 -4.39
N SER A 260 5.94 16.20 -4.04
CA SER A 260 6.89 15.60 -3.08
C SER A 260 8.06 14.87 -3.76
N GLY A 261 8.15 14.86 -5.09
CA GLY A 261 9.14 14.12 -5.89
C GLY A 261 10.58 14.20 -5.36
N LYS A 262 11.11 15.40 -5.10
CA LYS A 262 12.48 15.58 -4.59
C LYS A 262 12.73 14.90 -3.24
N ILE A 263 11.75 14.87 -2.34
CA ILE A 263 11.85 14.19 -1.04
C ILE A 263 11.89 12.68 -1.28
N ILE A 264 10.98 12.19 -2.14
CA ILE A 264 10.86 10.78 -2.52
C ILE A 264 12.17 10.25 -3.12
N TRP A 265 12.88 11.02 -3.96
CA TRP A 265 14.14 10.56 -4.55
C TRP A 265 15.22 10.34 -3.47
N VAL A 266 15.37 11.26 -2.52
CA VAL A 266 16.34 11.15 -1.43
C VAL A 266 15.98 9.99 -0.49
N SER A 267 14.71 9.90 -0.08
CA SER A 267 14.25 8.85 0.83
C SER A 267 14.23 7.47 0.18
N ALA A 268 14.08 7.37 -1.15
CA ALA A 268 14.20 6.12 -1.91
C ALA A 268 15.64 5.61 -1.98
N MET A 269 16.62 6.51 -2.07
CA MET A 269 18.03 6.14 -2.26
C MET A 269 18.75 5.83 -0.94
N PHE A 270 18.35 6.44 0.18
CA PHE A 270 18.99 6.21 1.49
C PHE A 270 19.04 4.71 1.89
N PRO A 271 17.99 3.90 1.74
CA PRO A 271 18.06 2.47 2.05
C PRO A 271 19.10 1.69 1.24
N TYR A 272 19.37 2.05 -0.02
CA TYR A 272 20.40 1.39 -0.82
C TYR A 272 21.82 1.71 -0.33
N VAL A 273 22.05 2.93 0.17
CA VAL A 273 23.31 3.30 0.82
C VAL A 273 23.50 2.46 2.08
N CYS A 274 22.49 2.39 2.95
CA CYS A 274 22.55 1.57 4.16
C CYS A 274 22.74 0.07 3.88
N LEU A 275 21.97 -0.51 2.94
CA LEU A 275 22.12 -1.91 2.54
C LEU A 275 23.51 -2.19 1.94
N SER A 276 24.11 -1.25 1.21
CA SER A 276 25.46 -1.41 0.65
C SER A 276 26.53 -1.43 1.75
N ILE A 277 26.43 -0.52 2.74
CA ILE A 277 27.35 -0.50 3.90
C ILE A 277 27.18 -1.77 4.73
N LEU A 278 25.94 -2.17 5.02
CA LEU A 278 25.64 -3.39 5.76
C LEU A 278 26.04 -4.66 5.01
N LEU A 279 26.02 -4.67 3.67
CA LEU A 279 26.55 -5.78 2.87
C LEU A 279 28.06 -5.93 3.05
N VAL A 280 28.82 -4.84 2.87
CA VAL A 280 30.28 -4.84 3.06
C VAL A 280 30.64 -5.25 4.49
N ARG A 281 29.88 -4.78 5.49
CA ARG A 281 30.09 -5.22 6.88
C ARG A 281 29.72 -6.68 7.08
N GLY A 282 28.59 -7.15 6.56
CA GLY A 282 28.09 -8.51 6.73
C GLY A 282 29.02 -9.57 6.13
N ILE A 283 29.50 -9.38 4.89
CA ILE A 283 30.40 -10.32 4.22
C ILE A 283 31.84 -10.33 4.80
N THR A 284 32.20 -9.32 5.59
CA THR A 284 33.50 -9.27 6.30
C THR A 284 33.45 -9.90 7.70
N LEU A 285 32.29 -10.42 8.12
CA LEU A 285 32.17 -11.18 9.37
C LEU A 285 32.56 -12.65 9.18
N ILE A 286 33.17 -13.23 10.22
CA ILE A 286 33.55 -14.65 10.28
C ILE A 286 32.27 -15.51 10.32
N GLY A 287 32.21 -16.62 9.57
CA GLY A 287 31.00 -17.47 9.48
C GLY A 287 29.89 -16.92 8.58
N SER A 288 30.07 -15.73 7.97
CA SER A 288 29.08 -15.15 7.05
C SER A 288 28.81 -16.04 5.82
N LEU A 289 29.82 -16.81 5.38
CA LEU A 289 29.70 -17.79 4.30
C LEU A 289 28.69 -18.91 4.62
N ASP A 290 28.54 -19.32 5.88
CA ASP A 290 27.64 -20.41 6.26
C ASP A 290 26.17 -19.98 6.09
N GLY A 291 25.85 -18.75 6.48
CA GLY A 291 24.54 -18.15 6.27
C GLY A 291 24.24 -17.86 4.79
N LEU A 292 25.23 -17.38 4.02
CA LEU A 292 25.08 -17.21 2.56
C LEU A 292 24.92 -18.55 1.83
N SER A 293 25.63 -19.59 2.27
CA SER A 293 25.49 -20.95 1.74
C SER A 293 24.09 -21.50 2.05
N PHE A 294 23.59 -21.32 3.27
CA PHE A 294 22.21 -21.67 3.64
C PHE A 294 21.18 -20.95 2.75
N TYR A 295 21.37 -19.65 2.48
CA TYR A 295 20.45 -18.85 1.67
C TYR A 295 20.33 -19.36 0.23
N ILE A 296 21.47 -19.76 -0.37
CA ILE A 296 21.55 -20.13 -1.79
C ILE A 296 21.28 -21.63 -2.01
N THR A 297 21.57 -22.48 -1.02
CA THR A 297 21.39 -23.94 -1.13
C THR A 297 19.89 -24.30 -1.29
N PRO A 298 19.49 -25.02 -2.35
CA PRO A 298 18.10 -25.33 -2.61
C PRO A 298 17.65 -26.66 -1.99
N ASP A 299 16.63 -26.63 -1.12
CA ASP A 299 15.88 -27.83 -0.73
C ASP A 299 14.72 -28.07 -1.71
N TRP A 300 15.00 -28.85 -2.76
CA TRP A 300 14.02 -29.19 -3.81
C TRP A 300 12.78 -29.93 -3.28
N GLY A 301 12.87 -30.61 -2.13
CA GLY A 301 11.74 -31.31 -1.51
C GLY A 301 10.63 -30.37 -1.05
N GLN A 302 10.96 -29.09 -0.78
CA GLN A 302 9.98 -28.08 -0.36
C GLN A 302 9.03 -27.69 -1.50
N LEU A 303 9.46 -27.76 -2.76
CA LEU A 303 8.63 -27.37 -3.92
C LEU A 303 7.35 -28.21 -4.08
N LEU A 304 7.33 -29.41 -3.51
CA LEU A 304 6.15 -30.30 -3.46
C LEU A 304 5.09 -29.81 -2.47
N LYS A 305 5.42 -28.89 -1.55
CA LYS A 305 4.50 -28.39 -0.51
C LYS A 305 3.73 -27.17 -1.05
N PRO A 306 2.38 -27.20 -1.12
CA PRO A 306 1.59 -26.06 -1.60
C PRO A 306 1.85 -24.74 -0.84
N LYS A 307 2.20 -24.81 0.45
CA LYS A 307 2.58 -23.64 1.29
C LYS A 307 3.65 -22.77 0.61
N VAL A 308 4.63 -23.37 -0.06
CA VAL A 308 5.73 -22.66 -0.73
C VAL A 308 5.22 -21.80 -1.89
N TRP A 309 4.31 -22.35 -2.70
CA TRP A 309 3.70 -21.64 -3.83
C TRP A 309 2.73 -20.55 -3.37
N ILE A 310 1.97 -20.80 -2.29
CA ILE A 310 1.10 -19.79 -1.66
C ILE A 310 1.94 -18.62 -1.13
N ALA A 311 3.03 -18.91 -0.41
CA ALA A 311 3.96 -17.92 0.10
C ALA A 311 4.60 -17.10 -1.02
N ALA A 312 5.09 -17.75 -2.09
CA ALA A 312 5.68 -17.09 -3.26
C ALA A 312 4.67 -16.17 -3.97
N GLY A 313 3.46 -16.69 -4.28
CA GLY A 313 2.42 -15.94 -4.97
C GLY A 313 1.90 -14.74 -4.16
N THR A 314 1.64 -14.94 -2.87
CA THR A 314 1.23 -13.85 -1.97
C THR A 314 2.33 -12.80 -1.82
N GLN A 315 3.60 -13.22 -1.69
CA GLN A 315 4.73 -12.30 -1.55
C GLN A 315 4.89 -11.42 -2.80
N VAL A 316 4.75 -11.96 -4.02
CA VAL A 316 4.88 -11.14 -5.24
C VAL A 316 3.73 -10.15 -5.41
N PHE A 317 2.48 -10.52 -5.10
CA PHE A 317 1.38 -9.54 -5.15
C PHE A 317 1.52 -8.46 -4.07
N TYR A 318 1.94 -8.86 -2.85
CA TYR A 318 2.14 -7.95 -1.72
C TYR A 318 3.28 -6.95 -1.98
N THR A 319 4.46 -7.39 -2.41
CA THR A 319 5.62 -6.48 -2.60
C THR A 319 5.43 -5.48 -3.75
N TYR A 320 4.57 -5.76 -4.73
CA TYR A 320 4.24 -4.78 -5.77
C TYR A 320 3.00 -3.95 -5.45
N GLY A 321 2.28 -4.27 -4.37
CA GLY A 321 1.01 -3.63 -4.05
C GLY A 321 -0.03 -3.75 -5.17
N ILE A 322 -0.17 -4.94 -5.73
CA ILE A 322 -1.14 -5.26 -6.79
C ILE A 322 -2.50 -5.55 -6.15
N GLY A 323 -3.61 -5.03 -6.69
CA GLY A 323 -4.93 -5.12 -6.08
C GLY A 323 -5.20 -4.07 -5.01
N TYR A 324 -4.19 -3.31 -4.63
CA TYR A 324 -4.25 -2.23 -3.65
C TYR A 324 -4.67 -0.87 -4.26
N SER A 325 -4.78 -0.77 -5.58
CA SER A 325 -5.05 0.49 -6.32
C SER A 325 -3.98 1.60 -6.20
N SER A 326 -2.86 1.37 -5.49
CA SER A 326 -1.75 2.33 -5.43
C SER A 326 -0.96 2.43 -6.73
N VAL A 327 -0.62 1.30 -7.36
CA VAL A 327 0.08 1.28 -8.65
C VAL A 327 -0.77 1.95 -9.73
N LEU A 328 -2.07 1.66 -9.74
CA LEU A 328 -3.04 2.32 -10.60
C LEU A 328 -3.12 3.84 -10.35
N THR A 329 -3.13 4.26 -9.07
CA THR A 329 -3.09 5.69 -8.71
C THR A 329 -1.78 6.36 -9.17
N LEU A 330 -0.64 5.70 -9.05
CA LEU A 330 0.64 6.18 -9.57
C LEU A 330 0.59 6.36 -11.10
N GLY A 331 0.09 5.36 -11.83
CA GLY A 331 -0.12 5.46 -13.28
C GLY A 331 -1.02 6.65 -13.67
N SER A 332 -2.07 6.94 -12.88
CA SER A 332 -2.98 8.05 -13.16
C SER A 332 -2.40 9.47 -13.04
N TYR A 333 -1.18 9.60 -12.50
CA TYR A 333 -0.43 10.86 -12.49
C TYR A 333 0.55 10.98 -13.67
N ASN A 334 0.73 9.95 -14.48
CA ASN A 334 1.55 10.03 -15.69
C ASN A 334 0.88 10.88 -16.76
N GLN A 335 1.70 11.46 -17.66
CA GLN A 335 1.19 12.04 -18.90
C GLN A 335 0.72 10.93 -19.85
N PHE A 336 -0.29 11.19 -20.68
CA PHE A 336 -0.92 10.17 -21.53
C PHE A 336 0.07 9.42 -22.44
N HIS A 337 1.03 10.13 -23.03
CA HIS A 337 2.07 9.56 -23.90
C HIS A 337 3.38 9.15 -23.18
N HIS A 338 3.37 9.08 -21.85
CA HIS A 338 4.53 8.61 -21.09
C HIS A 338 4.78 7.11 -21.34
N ASN A 339 6.05 6.72 -21.57
CA ASN A 339 6.42 5.33 -21.87
C ASN A 339 6.51 4.46 -20.61
N PHE A 340 5.37 4.27 -19.94
CA PHE A 340 5.29 3.52 -18.69
C PHE A 340 5.78 2.07 -18.81
N MET A 341 5.78 1.47 -20.01
CA MET A 341 6.25 0.11 -20.23
C MET A 341 7.76 -0.02 -19.99
N ARG A 342 8.56 0.98 -20.39
CA ARG A 342 10.00 1.00 -20.11
C ARG A 342 10.23 1.20 -18.61
N ASP A 343 9.55 2.17 -18.04
CA ASP A 343 9.83 2.65 -16.68
C ASP A 343 9.33 1.64 -15.63
N SER A 344 8.19 0.99 -15.89
CA SER A 344 7.70 -0.15 -15.10
C SER A 344 8.62 -1.37 -15.21
N ALA A 345 9.32 -1.58 -16.32
CA ALA A 345 10.30 -2.67 -16.43
C ALA A 345 11.48 -2.48 -15.45
N ILE A 346 11.93 -1.23 -15.29
CA ILE A 346 12.98 -0.87 -14.32
C ILE A 346 12.50 -1.17 -12.90
N VAL A 347 11.30 -0.71 -12.52
CA VAL A 347 10.69 -1.00 -11.21
C VAL A 347 10.57 -2.51 -10.98
N CYS A 348 10.09 -3.25 -11.99
CA CYS A 348 9.92 -4.70 -11.95
C CYS A 348 11.23 -5.49 -11.83
N ALA A 349 12.37 -4.89 -12.21
CA ALA A 349 13.68 -5.48 -12.02
C ALA A 349 14.29 -5.09 -10.65
N VAL A 350 14.20 -3.81 -10.27
CA VAL A 350 14.78 -3.27 -9.02
C VAL A 350 14.17 -3.91 -7.78
N ASN A 351 12.85 -4.08 -7.72
CA ASN A 351 12.17 -4.59 -6.53
C ASN A 351 12.64 -6.01 -6.08
N PRO A 352 12.66 -7.05 -6.95
CA PRO A 352 13.19 -8.36 -6.58
C PRO A 352 14.70 -8.34 -6.34
N MET A 353 15.47 -7.54 -7.10
CA MET A 353 16.91 -7.38 -6.84
C MET A 353 17.20 -6.80 -5.45
N THR A 354 16.39 -5.84 -4.99
CA THR A 354 16.52 -5.27 -3.64
C THR A 354 16.16 -6.28 -2.56
N SER A 355 15.18 -7.15 -2.83
CA SER A 355 14.80 -8.26 -1.94
C SER A 355 15.94 -9.28 -1.81
N VAL A 356 16.59 -9.62 -2.93
CA VAL A 356 17.75 -10.52 -2.95
C VAL A 356 18.96 -9.88 -2.26
N LEU A 357 19.24 -8.60 -2.53
CA LEU A 357 20.30 -7.83 -1.87
C LEU A 357 20.10 -7.80 -0.35
N ALA A 358 18.90 -7.44 0.11
CA ALA A 358 18.59 -7.45 1.53
C ALA A 358 18.75 -8.86 2.11
N GLY A 359 18.23 -9.89 1.45
CA GLY A 359 18.46 -11.30 1.83
C GLY A 359 19.95 -11.63 2.02
N THR A 360 20.80 -11.26 1.07
CA THR A 360 22.26 -11.45 1.16
C THR A 360 22.86 -10.75 2.40
N VAL A 361 22.45 -9.51 2.69
CA VAL A 361 22.84 -8.81 3.92
C VAL A 361 22.42 -9.62 5.15
N ILE A 362 21.16 -10.06 5.21
CA ILE A 362 20.59 -10.71 6.40
C ILE A 362 21.27 -12.05 6.65
N PHE A 363 21.42 -12.86 5.62
CA PHE A 363 22.02 -14.18 5.74
C PHE A 363 23.52 -14.12 6.01
N SER A 364 24.26 -13.15 5.48
CA SER A 364 25.68 -12.95 5.86
C SER A 364 25.84 -12.65 7.36
N VAL A 365 24.92 -11.86 7.91
CA VAL A 365 24.84 -11.52 9.33
C VAL A 365 24.40 -12.72 10.18
N LEU A 366 23.36 -13.45 9.76
CA LEU A 366 22.87 -14.65 10.45
C LEU A 366 23.92 -15.75 10.51
N GLY A 367 24.73 -15.93 9.45
CA GLY A 367 25.83 -16.88 9.45
C GLY A 367 26.86 -16.59 10.55
N HIS A 368 27.22 -15.31 10.73
CA HIS A 368 28.09 -14.90 11.83
C HIS A 368 27.47 -15.19 13.21
N MET A 369 26.18 -14.94 13.39
CA MET A 369 25.49 -15.23 14.66
C MET A 369 25.41 -16.73 14.95
N ALA A 370 25.16 -17.54 13.92
CA ALA A 370 25.14 -19.00 14.02
C ALA A 370 26.52 -19.55 14.42
N PHE A 371 27.59 -19.04 13.78
CA PHE A 371 28.98 -19.34 14.11
C PHE A 371 29.33 -18.96 15.56
N LEU A 372 28.98 -17.76 16.01
CA LEU A 372 29.22 -17.33 17.41
C LEU A 372 28.41 -18.13 18.44
N ALA A 373 27.24 -18.65 18.06
CA ALA A 373 26.34 -19.38 18.95
C ALA A 373 26.58 -20.91 18.95
N ASP A 374 27.53 -21.41 18.16
CA ASP A 374 27.77 -22.84 17.87
C ASP A 374 26.47 -23.59 17.51
N LYS A 375 25.70 -23.01 16.58
CA LYS A 375 24.36 -23.47 16.18
C LYS A 375 24.17 -23.45 14.68
N SER A 376 23.15 -24.15 14.19
CA SER A 376 22.75 -24.01 12.80
C SER A 376 22.13 -22.63 12.56
N VAL A 377 22.22 -22.14 11.32
CA VAL A 377 21.56 -20.89 10.88
C VAL A 377 20.05 -20.95 11.11
N GLY A 378 19.44 -22.14 11.11
CA GLY A 378 18.01 -22.29 11.37
C GLY A 378 17.58 -22.06 12.81
N ASP A 379 18.46 -22.32 13.79
CA ASP A 379 18.14 -22.18 15.21
C ASP A 379 18.18 -20.73 15.69
N VAL A 380 18.76 -19.82 14.90
CA VAL A 380 18.86 -18.38 15.22
C VAL A 380 17.79 -17.51 14.52
N VAL A 381 17.02 -18.06 13.57
CA VAL A 381 16.01 -17.29 12.81
C VAL A 381 14.65 -17.30 13.50
N LYS A 382 14.15 -16.11 13.85
CA LYS A 382 12.79 -15.89 14.37
C LYS A 382 11.84 -15.38 13.28
N SER A 383 10.57 -15.80 13.37
CA SER A 383 9.53 -15.53 12.36
C SER A 383 8.93 -14.12 12.44
N GLY A 384 8.53 -13.57 11.29
CA GLY A 384 7.71 -12.34 11.21
C GLY A 384 8.46 -11.06 11.60
N PRO A 385 7.77 -10.04 12.19
CA PRO A 385 8.39 -8.81 12.67
C PRO A 385 9.53 -9.06 13.68
N GLY A 386 9.50 -10.20 14.37
CA GLY A 386 10.58 -10.66 15.24
C GLY A 386 11.92 -10.82 14.54
N LEU A 387 11.98 -10.97 13.20
CA LEU A 387 13.26 -10.86 12.50
C LEU A 387 13.84 -9.44 12.70
N ALA A 388 13.11 -8.40 12.29
CA ALA A 388 13.60 -7.02 12.34
C ALA A 388 13.76 -6.42 13.74
N PHE A 389 12.91 -6.80 14.69
CA PHE A 389 12.93 -6.24 16.05
C PHE A 389 13.61 -7.14 17.08
N LEU A 390 13.96 -8.39 16.76
CA LEU A 390 14.78 -9.24 17.64
C LEU A 390 16.15 -9.54 17.04
N VAL A 391 16.20 -10.00 15.79
CA VAL A 391 17.46 -10.52 15.23
C VAL A 391 18.42 -9.41 14.83
N TYR A 392 17.98 -8.33 14.19
CA TYR A 392 18.89 -7.23 13.79
C TYR A 392 19.44 -6.43 14.98
N PRO A 393 18.65 -6.05 16.00
CA PRO A 393 19.17 -5.24 17.09
C PRO A 393 20.18 -6.02 17.95
N GLU A 394 19.95 -7.33 18.09
CA GLU A 394 20.87 -8.33 18.69
C GLU A 394 22.15 -8.53 17.89
N VAL A 395 22.12 -8.39 16.56
CA VAL A 395 23.36 -8.34 15.74
C VAL A 395 24.10 -7.04 16.00
N MET A 396 23.37 -5.92 16.03
CA MET A 396 23.96 -4.59 16.04
C MET A 396 24.63 -4.27 17.38
N SER A 397 24.09 -4.76 18.50
CA SER A 397 24.77 -4.72 19.81
C SER A 397 26.13 -5.40 19.81
N ARG A 398 26.33 -6.44 18.99
CA ARG A 398 27.61 -7.17 18.90
C ARG A 398 28.63 -6.53 17.95
N LEU A 399 28.28 -5.46 17.24
CA LEU A 399 29.21 -4.74 16.36
C LEU A 399 29.91 -3.60 17.11
N PRO A 400 31.23 -3.37 16.88
CA PRO A 400 31.91 -2.22 17.44
C PRO A 400 31.25 -0.92 16.93
N GLY A 401 30.91 -0.02 17.87
CA GLY A 401 30.10 1.17 17.58
C GLY A 401 28.61 0.88 17.43
N ALA A 402 28.08 -0.12 18.15
CA ALA A 402 26.71 -0.64 18.10
C ALA A 402 25.62 0.42 17.87
N ALA A 403 25.62 1.50 18.66
CA ALA A 403 24.66 2.60 18.55
C ALA A 403 24.59 3.21 17.14
N ILE A 404 25.73 3.38 16.45
CA ILE A 404 25.77 3.92 15.08
C ILE A 404 25.08 2.95 14.11
N TRP A 405 25.33 1.64 14.24
CA TRP A 405 24.71 0.62 13.41
C TRP A 405 23.19 0.55 13.62
N SER A 406 22.73 0.58 14.88
CA SER A 406 21.31 0.62 15.22
C SER A 406 20.62 1.88 14.71
N ILE A 407 21.20 3.07 14.90
CA ILE A 407 20.65 4.32 14.36
C ILE A 407 20.54 4.26 12.83
N LEU A 408 21.60 3.89 12.12
CA LEU A 408 21.58 3.77 10.65
C LEU A 408 20.52 2.78 10.16
N PHE A 409 20.37 1.64 10.85
CA PHE A 409 19.37 0.64 10.52
C PHE A 409 17.94 1.10 10.78
N PHE A 410 17.65 1.70 11.94
CA PHE A 410 16.29 2.15 12.24
C PHE A 410 15.90 3.40 11.44
N VAL A 411 16.85 4.28 11.06
CA VAL A 411 16.58 5.33 10.05
C VAL A 411 16.31 4.69 8.67
N MET A 412 17.03 3.65 8.26
CA MET A 412 16.74 2.93 7.01
C MET A 412 15.34 2.32 7.03
N LEU A 413 14.97 1.61 8.10
CA LEU A 413 13.62 1.05 8.26
C LEU A 413 12.57 2.17 8.30
N LEU A 414 12.86 3.33 8.91
CA LEU A 414 11.94 4.46 8.95
C LEU A 414 11.70 5.03 7.56
N CYS A 415 12.75 5.20 6.74
CA CYS A 415 12.63 5.60 5.35
C CYS A 415 11.79 4.58 4.55
N LEU A 416 12.10 3.28 4.63
CA LEU A 416 11.31 2.23 3.96
C LEU A 416 9.85 2.21 4.41
N GLY A 417 9.61 2.33 5.72
CA GLY A 417 8.27 2.37 6.30
C GLY A 417 7.45 3.56 5.78
N ILE A 418 8.00 4.76 5.89
CA ILE A 418 7.34 6.00 5.47
C ILE A 418 7.15 6.05 3.94
N ASN A 419 8.14 5.65 3.15
CA ASN A 419 8.07 5.60 1.69
C ASN A 419 6.89 4.73 1.19
N SER A 420 6.77 3.52 1.74
CA SER A 420 5.69 2.60 1.36
C SER A 420 4.30 3.08 1.79
N GLN A 421 4.19 4.09 2.66
CA GLN A 421 2.89 4.65 3.12
C GLN A 421 2.40 5.85 2.30
N PHE A 422 3.27 6.51 1.51
CA PHE A 422 2.89 7.64 0.68
C PHE A 422 1.85 7.27 -0.38
N CYS A 423 2.14 6.26 -1.20
CA CYS A 423 1.30 5.88 -2.33
C CYS A 423 -0.02 5.21 -1.92
N PRO A 424 -0.08 4.40 -0.84
CA PRO A 424 -1.31 4.01 -0.18
C PRO A 424 -2.21 5.15 0.27
N SER A 425 -1.66 6.08 1.03
CA SER A 425 -2.44 7.20 1.57
C SER A 425 -2.91 8.12 0.46
N GLU A 426 -2.07 8.37 -0.55
CA GLU A 426 -2.45 9.12 -1.76
C GLU A 426 -3.56 8.40 -2.55
N ALA A 427 -3.54 7.07 -2.67
CA ALA A 427 -4.58 6.30 -3.37
C ALA A 427 -5.97 6.45 -2.71
N ILE A 428 -6.04 6.51 -1.37
CA ILE A 428 -7.29 6.78 -0.67
C ILE A 428 -7.75 8.23 -0.92
N VAL A 429 -6.86 9.20 -0.75
CA VAL A 429 -7.18 10.63 -0.95
C VAL A 429 -7.64 10.90 -2.40
N ALA A 430 -6.93 10.35 -3.38
CA ALA A 430 -7.27 10.42 -4.79
C ALA A 430 -8.59 9.73 -5.10
N GLY A 431 -8.84 8.53 -4.56
CA GLY A 431 -10.09 7.81 -4.74
C GLY A 431 -11.31 8.58 -4.20
N LEU A 432 -11.16 9.27 -3.06
CA LEU A 432 -12.19 10.16 -2.52
C LEU A 432 -12.41 11.39 -3.41
N MET A 433 -11.34 12.03 -3.91
CA MET A 433 -11.44 13.20 -4.80
C MET A 433 -12.00 12.86 -6.19
N ASP A 434 -11.73 11.67 -6.71
CA ASP A 434 -12.30 11.17 -7.96
C ASP A 434 -13.81 10.93 -7.88
N GLN A 435 -14.34 10.63 -6.69
CA GLN A 435 -15.79 10.51 -6.45
C GLN A 435 -16.44 11.84 -6.07
N TRP A 436 -15.71 12.71 -5.36
CA TRP A 436 -16.22 13.97 -4.85
C TRP A 436 -15.25 15.12 -5.17
N PRO A 437 -15.27 15.67 -6.41
CA PRO A 437 -14.37 16.73 -6.85
C PRO A 437 -14.40 18.00 -5.98
N GLN A 438 -15.53 18.27 -5.30
CA GLN A 438 -15.67 19.36 -4.31
C GLN A 438 -14.69 19.26 -3.12
N LEU A 439 -14.04 18.10 -2.92
CA LEU A 439 -13.02 17.90 -1.90
C LEU A 439 -11.62 18.36 -2.34
N ILE A 440 -11.36 18.57 -3.63
CA ILE A 440 -10.04 18.92 -4.17
C ILE A 440 -9.49 20.23 -3.55
N PRO A 441 -10.24 21.36 -3.47
CA PRO A 441 -9.75 22.57 -2.81
C PRO A 441 -9.51 22.39 -1.31
N ARG A 442 -10.15 21.40 -0.68
CA ARG A 442 -10.06 21.09 0.76
C ARG A 442 -9.06 19.96 1.05
N ARG A 443 -8.18 19.63 0.11
CA ARG A 443 -7.21 18.53 0.19
C ARG A 443 -6.52 18.37 1.55
N LYS A 444 -5.96 19.44 2.12
CA LYS A 444 -5.26 19.40 3.41
C LYS A 444 -6.17 18.94 4.55
N LEU A 445 -7.43 19.36 4.56
CA LEU A 445 -8.44 18.93 5.54
C LEU A 445 -8.83 17.47 5.34
N VAL A 446 -9.03 17.02 4.09
CA VAL A 446 -9.31 15.60 3.76
C VAL A 446 -8.20 14.69 4.27
N VAL A 447 -6.95 15.08 4.01
CA VAL A 447 -5.75 14.37 4.50
C VAL A 447 -5.68 14.37 6.03
N PHE A 448 -5.95 15.51 6.68
CA PHE A 448 -5.97 15.59 8.14
C PHE A 448 -7.02 14.65 8.74
N CYS A 449 -8.25 14.68 8.23
CA CYS A 449 -9.33 13.78 8.66
C CYS A 449 -8.99 12.30 8.41
N LEU A 450 -8.38 11.97 7.27
CA LEU A 450 -7.90 10.60 6.98
C LEU A 450 -6.88 10.16 8.04
N VAL A 451 -5.84 10.95 8.26
CA VAL A 451 -4.74 10.61 9.18
C VAL A 451 -5.25 10.46 10.62
N VAL A 452 -6.12 11.36 11.09
CA VAL A 452 -6.75 11.24 12.42
C VAL A 452 -7.63 10.00 12.52
N PHE A 453 -8.42 9.69 11.48
CA PHE A 453 -9.27 8.49 11.45
C PHE A 453 -8.44 7.19 11.52
N GLN A 454 -7.39 7.09 10.70
CA GLN A 454 -6.51 5.92 10.68
C GLN A 454 -5.68 5.77 11.98
N PHE A 455 -5.27 6.89 12.59
CA PHE A 455 -4.65 6.90 13.92
C PHE A 455 -5.58 6.31 14.99
N LEU A 456 -6.83 6.78 15.06
CA LEU A 456 -7.82 6.30 16.03
C LEU A 456 -8.12 4.80 15.86
N LEU A 457 -8.22 4.31 14.62
CA LEU A 457 -8.38 2.88 14.34
C LEU A 457 -7.12 2.04 14.63
N GLY A 458 -5.94 2.66 14.74
CA GLY A 458 -4.69 1.99 15.11
C GLY A 458 -4.52 1.79 16.62
N LEU A 459 -5.24 2.55 17.46
CA LEU A 459 -5.13 2.49 18.92
C LEU A 459 -5.31 1.08 19.53
N PRO A 460 -6.24 0.22 19.07
CA PRO A 460 -6.35 -1.14 19.59
C PRO A 460 -5.08 -1.99 19.41
N MET A 461 -4.28 -1.73 18.37
CA MET A 461 -3.05 -2.48 18.09
C MET A 461 -1.81 -1.97 18.87
N VAL A 462 -1.93 -0.85 19.61
CA VAL A 462 -0.92 -0.37 20.57
C VAL A 462 -1.34 -0.60 22.03
N THR A 463 -2.25 -1.54 22.26
CA THR A 463 -2.50 -2.13 23.59
C THR A 463 -1.54 -3.28 23.87
N GLN A 464 -1.50 -3.75 25.12
CA GLN A 464 -0.68 -4.91 25.53
C GLN A 464 -1.04 -6.19 24.76
N GLY A 465 -2.33 -6.42 24.48
CA GLY A 465 -2.79 -7.49 23.57
C GLY A 465 -2.77 -7.11 22.09
N GLY A 466 -2.31 -5.91 21.74
CA GLY A 466 -2.39 -5.33 20.40
C GLY A 466 -1.66 -6.12 19.31
N MET A 467 -0.58 -6.82 19.69
CA MET A 467 0.18 -7.71 18.80
C MET A 467 -0.68 -8.87 18.25
N TYR A 468 -1.66 -9.35 19.03
CA TYR A 468 -2.56 -10.40 18.57
C TYR A 468 -3.54 -9.90 17.50
N ILE A 469 -4.07 -8.68 17.66
CA ILE A 469 -4.89 -8.01 16.65
C ILE A 469 -4.07 -7.72 15.39
N PHE A 470 -2.86 -7.18 15.56
CA PHE A 470 -1.92 -6.89 14.47
C PHE A 470 -1.73 -8.09 13.53
N GLN A 471 -1.48 -9.28 14.09
CA GLN A 471 -1.31 -10.48 13.26
C GLN A 471 -2.62 -10.97 12.62
N LEU A 472 -3.79 -10.78 13.24
CA LEU A 472 -5.06 -11.07 12.58
C LEU A 472 -5.29 -10.17 11.37
N VAL A 473 -4.91 -8.89 11.44
CA VAL A 473 -5.02 -7.94 10.32
C VAL A 473 -4.05 -8.29 9.18
N ASP A 474 -2.77 -8.54 9.47
CA ASP A 474 -1.78 -8.96 8.45
C ASP A 474 -2.21 -10.28 7.78
N TYR A 475 -2.57 -11.29 8.57
CA TYR A 475 -2.87 -12.62 8.03
C TYR A 475 -4.19 -12.72 7.25
N TYR A 476 -5.28 -12.16 7.78
CA TYR A 476 -6.61 -12.31 7.16
C TYR A 476 -7.04 -11.09 6.31
N ALA A 477 -6.88 -9.88 6.83
CA ALA A 477 -7.54 -8.71 6.25
C ALA A 477 -6.77 -8.11 5.06
N VAL A 478 -5.44 -8.25 5.03
CA VAL A 478 -4.56 -7.53 4.10
C VAL A 478 -3.72 -8.48 3.22
N SER A 479 -3.34 -9.66 3.74
CA SER A 479 -2.55 -10.65 2.99
C SER A 479 -3.37 -11.87 2.56
N GLY A 480 -2.70 -12.81 1.88
CA GLY A 480 -3.25 -14.11 1.51
C GLY A 480 -4.56 -14.04 0.70
N MET A 481 -5.63 -14.57 1.28
CA MET A 481 -6.89 -14.86 0.60
C MET A 481 -7.62 -13.61 0.09
N THR A 482 -7.68 -12.57 0.92
CA THR A 482 -8.37 -11.32 0.61
C THR A 482 -7.75 -10.63 -0.60
N LEU A 483 -6.41 -10.56 -0.62
CA LEU A 483 -5.63 -10.02 -1.71
C LEU A 483 -5.85 -10.79 -3.02
N LEU A 484 -5.75 -12.12 -2.98
CA LEU A 484 -5.93 -12.99 -4.14
C LEU A 484 -7.35 -12.91 -4.72
N PHE A 485 -8.37 -12.79 -3.87
CA PHE A 485 -9.76 -12.62 -4.27
C PHE A 485 -9.98 -11.32 -5.04
N ILE A 486 -9.48 -10.20 -4.52
CA ILE A 486 -9.57 -8.88 -5.19
C ILE A 486 -8.82 -8.90 -6.52
N VAL A 487 -7.57 -9.40 -6.55
CA VAL A 487 -6.76 -9.50 -7.77
C VAL A 487 -7.39 -10.42 -8.82
N PHE A 488 -8.03 -11.52 -8.41
CA PHE A 488 -8.79 -12.39 -9.31
C PHE A 488 -9.94 -11.65 -10.00
N PHE A 489 -10.82 -11.00 -9.23
CA PHE A 489 -11.95 -10.26 -9.81
C PHE A 489 -11.49 -9.09 -10.68
N GLN A 490 -10.41 -8.41 -10.30
CA GLN A 490 -9.79 -7.35 -11.09
C GLN A 490 -9.26 -7.88 -12.43
N ALA A 491 -8.53 -9.00 -12.42
CA ALA A 491 -8.01 -9.62 -13.64
C ALA A 491 -9.14 -10.09 -14.57
N ILE A 492 -10.22 -10.64 -14.03
CA ILE A 492 -11.41 -11.02 -14.81
C ILE A 492 -12.13 -9.79 -15.39
N ALA A 493 -12.44 -8.79 -14.57
CA ALA A 493 -13.17 -7.60 -15.01
C ALA A 493 -12.39 -6.81 -16.08
N LEU A 494 -11.07 -6.65 -15.94
CA LEU A 494 -10.24 -5.98 -16.92
C LEU A 494 -10.02 -6.85 -18.19
N SER A 495 -9.59 -8.10 -18.03
CA SER A 495 -9.11 -8.90 -19.17
C SER A 495 -10.22 -9.58 -19.97
N TRP A 496 -11.33 -9.94 -19.31
CA TRP A 496 -12.45 -10.68 -19.91
C TRP A 496 -13.68 -9.80 -20.18
N VAL A 497 -14.07 -8.93 -19.24
CA VAL A 497 -15.26 -8.09 -19.40
C VAL A 497 -14.96 -6.86 -20.26
N TYR A 498 -13.94 -6.06 -19.88
CA TYR A 498 -13.50 -4.93 -20.70
C TYR A 498 -12.68 -5.38 -21.93
N GLY A 499 -11.86 -6.42 -21.77
CA GLY A 499 -11.25 -7.18 -22.86
C GLY A 499 -9.80 -6.81 -23.17
N THR A 500 -8.92 -7.82 -23.21
CA THR A 500 -7.48 -7.66 -23.51
C THR A 500 -7.18 -6.94 -24.84
N ASN A 501 -8.06 -7.03 -25.83
CA ASN A 501 -7.90 -6.32 -27.10
C ASN A 501 -8.12 -4.80 -26.94
N ALA A 502 -9.16 -4.38 -26.21
CA ALA A 502 -9.40 -2.97 -25.91
C ALA A 502 -8.23 -2.37 -25.09
N ILE A 503 -7.77 -3.09 -24.06
CA ILE A 503 -6.56 -2.72 -23.29
C ILE A 503 -5.35 -2.56 -24.21
N SER A 504 -5.15 -3.49 -25.15
CA SER A 504 -4.02 -3.43 -26.09
C SER A 504 -4.07 -2.23 -27.02
N ASP A 505 -5.27 -1.79 -27.42
CA ASP A 505 -5.47 -0.62 -28.26
C ASP A 505 -5.36 0.69 -27.49
N ASN A 506 -5.80 0.72 -26.22
CA ASN A 506 -5.54 1.82 -25.30
C ASN A 506 -4.02 2.00 -25.08
N ILE A 507 -3.28 0.92 -24.86
CA ILE A 507 -1.82 0.95 -24.76
C ILE A 507 -1.20 1.45 -26.09
N LYS A 508 -1.67 0.96 -27.24
CA LYS A 508 -1.19 1.45 -28.55
C LYS A 508 -1.44 2.96 -28.73
N ARG A 509 -2.55 3.51 -28.24
CA ARG A 509 -2.83 4.97 -28.26
C ARG A 509 -1.87 5.76 -27.36
N MET A 510 -1.53 5.23 -26.19
CA MET A 510 -0.58 5.89 -25.28
C MET A 510 0.85 5.88 -25.82
N ILE A 511 1.39 4.70 -26.15
CA ILE A 511 2.85 4.52 -26.40
C ILE A 511 3.20 4.12 -27.85
N GLY A 512 2.23 4.11 -28.76
CA GLY A 512 2.42 3.83 -30.19
C GLY A 512 2.43 2.36 -30.59
N TYR A 513 2.70 1.43 -29.67
CA TYR A 513 2.79 -0.02 -29.94
C TYR A 513 1.87 -0.86 -29.03
N ARG A 514 1.44 -2.02 -29.52
CA ARG A 514 0.62 -2.98 -28.75
C ARG A 514 1.50 -3.85 -27.82
N PRO A 515 0.99 -4.28 -26.65
CA PRO A 515 1.68 -5.22 -25.78
C PRO A 515 1.90 -6.60 -26.43
N SER A 516 2.90 -7.32 -25.91
CA SER A 516 3.26 -8.66 -26.39
C SER A 516 2.10 -9.67 -26.25
N ARG A 517 2.14 -10.74 -27.04
CA ARG A 517 1.15 -11.84 -26.92
C ARG A 517 1.26 -12.56 -25.57
N LEU A 518 2.48 -12.67 -25.03
CA LEU A 518 2.73 -13.24 -23.70
C LEU A 518 2.04 -12.43 -22.60
N LEU A 519 2.19 -11.11 -22.61
CA LEU A 519 1.58 -10.25 -21.59
C LEU A 519 0.04 -10.35 -21.59
N ARG A 520 -0.57 -10.44 -22.78
CA ARG A 520 -2.01 -10.72 -22.92
C ARG A 520 -2.42 -12.09 -22.40
N LEU A 521 -1.63 -13.13 -22.66
CA LEU A 521 -1.87 -14.49 -22.14
C LEU A 521 -1.76 -14.53 -20.61
N CYS A 522 -0.83 -13.77 -20.03
CA CYS A 522 -0.71 -13.64 -18.58
C CYS A 522 -1.99 -13.03 -17.99
N TRP A 523 -2.47 -11.91 -18.54
CA TRP A 523 -3.67 -11.23 -18.06
C TRP A 523 -4.95 -12.07 -18.17
N SER A 524 -5.17 -12.73 -19.31
CA SER A 524 -6.40 -13.49 -19.53
C SER A 524 -6.39 -14.89 -18.89
N VAL A 525 -5.25 -15.58 -18.85
CA VAL A 525 -5.19 -17.00 -18.44
C VAL A 525 -4.35 -17.20 -17.19
N LEU A 526 -3.07 -16.80 -17.19
CA LEU A 526 -2.14 -17.20 -16.12
C LEU A 526 -2.46 -16.53 -14.77
N VAL A 527 -2.80 -15.24 -14.77
CA VAL A 527 -3.18 -14.52 -13.54
C VAL A 527 -4.45 -15.14 -12.91
N PRO A 528 -5.59 -15.27 -13.62
CA PRO A 528 -6.77 -15.90 -13.02
C PRO A 528 -6.52 -17.35 -12.58
N ALA A 529 -5.82 -18.16 -13.39
CA ALA A 529 -5.54 -19.55 -13.06
C ALA A 529 -4.67 -19.68 -11.80
N MET A 530 -3.62 -18.86 -11.66
CA MET A 530 -2.77 -18.85 -10.46
C MET A 530 -3.52 -18.35 -9.24
N CYS A 531 -4.33 -17.29 -9.35
CA CYS A 531 -5.14 -16.82 -8.22
C CYS A 531 -6.12 -17.91 -7.76
N VAL A 532 -6.81 -18.59 -8.68
CA VAL A 532 -7.71 -19.72 -8.35
C VAL A 532 -6.95 -20.88 -7.73
N ALA A 533 -5.80 -21.27 -8.28
CA ALA A 533 -4.99 -22.36 -7.73
C ALA A 533 -4.53 -22.04 -6.29
N ILE A 534 -3.94 -20.87 -6.07
CA ILE A 534 -3.45 -20.45 -4.74
C ILE A 534 -4.62 -20.34 -3.75
N PHE A 535 -5.75 -19.77 -4.16
CA PHE A 535 -6.97 -19.66 -3.34
C PHE A 535 -7.48 -21.05 -2.95
N LEU A 536 -7.65 -21.98 -3.90
CA LEU A 536 -8.10 -23.35 -3.63
C LEU A 536 -7.15 -24.09 -2.70
N PHE A 537 -5.83 -24.03 -2.92
CA PHE A 537 -4.86 -24.66 -2.02
C PHE A 537 -4.89 -24.07 -0.61
N SER A 538 -5.10 -22.77 -0.48
CA SER A 538 -5.19 -22.08 0.81
C SER A 538 -6.47 -22.44 1.58
N VAL A 539 -7.58 -22.73 0.89
CA VAL A 539 -8.79 -23.31 1.52
C VAL A 539 -8.56 -24.78 1.91
N ILE A 540 -8.08 -25.61 0.98
CA ILE A 540 -7.93 -27.06 1.17
C ILE A 540 -6.88 -27.41 2.24
N LYS A 541 -5.84 -26.58 2.37
CA LYS A 541 -4.77 -26.70 3.37
C LYS A 541 -4.76 -25.52 4.34
N TYR A 542 -5.94 -25.00 4.69
CA TYR A 542 -6.08 -24.00 5.74
C TYR A 542 -5.44 -24.51 7.04
N GLN A 543 -4.63 -23.65 7.66
CA GLN A 543 -4.07 -23.87 8.99
C GLN A 543 -4.41 -22.65 9.84
N PRO A 544 -4.94 -22.84 11.06
CA PRO A 544 -5.14 -21.75 12.01
C PRO A 544 -3.86 -20.94 12.23
N LEU A 545 -4.04 -19.64 12.46
CA LEU A 545 -2.94 -18.74 12.83
C LEU A 545 -2.40 -19.12 14.22
N VAL A 546 -1.07 -19.11 14.37
CA VAL A 546 -0.37 -19.36 15.63
C VAL A 546 0.70 -18.30 15.84
N TYR A 547 0.61 -17.56 16.95
CA TYR A 547 1.62 -16.57 17.34
C TYR A 547 2.83 -17.29 17.98
N ALA A 548 4.05 -16.89 17.58
CA ALA A 548 5.33 -17.38 18.10
C ALA A 548 5.50 -18.93 18.19
N LYS A 549 4.74 -19.71 17.41
CA LYS A 549 4.66 -21.19 17.46
C LYS A 549 4.11 -21.76 18.80
N THR A 550 3.66 -20.91 19.73
CA THR A 550 3.21 -21.30 21.08
C THR A 550 1.77 -20.90 21.39
N TYR A 551 1.30 -19.75 20.91
CA TYR A 551 -0.05 -19.25 21.19
C TYR A 551 -1.00 -19.56 20.02
N ALA A 552 -1.97 -20.45 20.25
CA ALA A 552 -3.06 -20.70 19.34
C ALA A 552 -4.19 -19.69 19.57
N TYR A 553 -4.76 -19.16 18.49
CA TYR A 553 -5.89 -18.22 18.60
C TYR A 553 -7.18 -18.95 19.03
N PRO A 554 -8.04 -18.31 19.84
CA PRO A 554 -9.36 -18.85 20.13
C PRO A 554 -10.28 -18.74 18.90
N TRP A 555 -11.29 -19.61 18.82
CA TRP A 555 -12.22 -19.69 17.68
C TRP A 555 -12.87 -18.35 17.30
N TRP A 556 -13.16 -17.50 18.28
CA TRP A 556 -13.76 -16.18 18.06
C TRP A 556 -12.75 -15.16 17.50
N GLY A 557 -11.45 -15.35 17.77
CA GLY A 557 -10.36 -14.58 17.18
C GLY A 557 -10.14 -14.94 15.71
N GLU A 558 -10.24 -16.22 15.35
CA GLU A 558 -10.30 -16.64 13.95
C GLU A 558 -11.54 -16.09 13.23
N MET A 559 -12.71 -16.14 13.88
CA MET A 559 -13.95 -15.55 13.36
C MET A 559 -13.80 -14.03 13.12
N LEU A 560 -13.13 -13.30 14.03
CA LEU A 560 -12.82 -11.88 13.86
C LEU A 560 -11.89 -11.64 12.67
N GLY A 561 -10.87 -12.49 12.49
CA GLY A 561 -10.00 -12.48 11.31
C GLY A 561 -10.79 -12.63 10.01
N TRP A 562 -11.64 -13.65 9.92
CA TRP A 562 -12.52 -13.87 8.77
C TRP A 562 -13.49 -12.71 8.53
N LEU A 563 -14.07 -12.12 9.59
CA LEU A 563 -14.93 -10.95 9.45
C LEU A 563 -14.18 -9.76 8.80
N MET A 564 -12.94 -9.49 9.23
CA MET A 564 -12.12 -8.42 8.65
C MET A 564 -11.76 -8.68 7.17
N ALA A 565 -11.50 -9.93 6.78
CA ALA A 565 -11.33 -10.31 5.39
C ALA A 565 -12.61 -10.04 4.56
N LEU A 566 -13.75 -10.53 5.04
CA LEU A 566 -15.05 -10.44 4.37
C LEU A 566 -15.53 -8.99 4.16
N VAL A 567 -15.18 -8.07 5.06
CA VAL A 567 -15.52 -6.64 4.93
C VAL A 567 -15.05 -6.03 3.61
N SER A 568 -13.88 -6.44 3.08
CA SER A 568 -13.41 -5.97 1.76
C SER A 568 -13.92 -6.87 0.61
N MET A 569 -13.93 -8.19 0.80
CA MET A 569 -14.36 -9.16 -0.21
C MET A 569 -15.83 -8.97 -0.62
N PHE A 570 -16.73 -8.72 0.34
CA PHE A 570 -18.15 -8.54 0.08
C PHE A 570 -18.51 -7.22 -0.62
N MET A 571 -17.60 -6.24 -0.70
CA MET A 571 -17.84 -5.01 -1.49
C MET A 571 -18.08 -5.33 -2.98
N ILE A 572 -17.44 -6.38 -3.51
CA ILE A 572 -17.58 -6.81 -4.91
C ILE A 572 -19.02 -7.30 -5.20
N PRO A 573 -19.53 -8.39 -4.58
CA PRO A 573 -20.89 -8.87 -4.84
C PRO A 573 -21.96 -7.89 -4.34
N THR A 574 -21.75 -7.19 -3.23
CA THR A 574 -22.76 -6.24 -2.69
C THR A 574 -22.96 -5.08 -3.65
N TYR A 575 -21.88 -4.49 -4.20
CA TYR A 575 -22.02 -3.43 -5.19
C TYR A 575 -22.63 -3.93 -6.50
N MET A 576 -22.28 -5.16 -6.94
CA MET A 576 -22.87 -5.77 -8.13
C MET A 576 -24.40 -5.95 -7.98
N ILE A 577 -24.86 -6.43 -6.83
CA ILE A 577 -26.29 -6.56 -6.52
C ILE A 577 -26.96 -5.18 -6.44
N TYR A 578 -26.34 -4.21 -5.75
CA TYR A 578 -26.82 -2.84 -5.67
C TYR A 578 -27.01 -2.21 -7.06
N PHE A 579 -25.99 -2.28 -7.92
CA PHE A 579 -26.03 -1.76 -9.29
C PHE A 579 -27.16 -2.41 -10.11
N LEU A 580 -27.32 -3.73 -10.00
CA LEU A 580 -28.40 -4.45 -10.69
C LEU A 580 -29.78 -4.16 -10.11
N ALA A 581 -29.90 -3.76 -8.84
CA ALA A 581 -31.17 -3.37 -8.22
C ALA A 581 -31.59 -1.95 -8.63
N THR A 582 -30.67 -0.98 -8.59
CA THR A 582 -30.95 0.45 -8.83
C THR A 582 -31.03 0.84 -10.31
N THR A 583 -30.24 0.22 -11.19
CA THR A 583 -30.23 0.58 -12.61
C THR A 583 -31.60 0.28 -13.25
N PRO A 584 -32.25 1.24 -13.93
CA PRO A 584 -33.55 1.01 -14.57
C PRO A 584 -33.46 0.08 -15.78
N GLY A 585 -34.62 -0.46 -16.20
CA GLY A 585 -34.75 -1.35 -17.37
C GLY A 585 -34.75 -2.85 -17.03
N THR A 586 -34.64 -3.70 -18.05
CA THR A 586 -34.63 -5.18 -17.92
C THR A 586 -33.28 -5.70 -17.45
N LEU A 587 -33.23 -6.89 -16.82
CA LEU A 587 -31.97 -7.49 -16.34
C LEU A 587 -30.87 -7.56 -17.42
N ARG A 588 -31.24 -7.89 -18.67
CA ARG A 588 -30.30 -7.92 -19.82
C ARG A 588 -29.76 -6.53 -20.18
N GLN A 589 -30.58 -5.48 -20.07
CA GLN A 589 -30.14 -4.09 -20.27
C GLN A 589 -29.23 -3.63 -19.12
N ARG A 590 -29.58 -3.94 -17.87
CA ARG A 590 -28.77 -3.61 -16.68
C ARG A 590 -27.38 -4.25 -16.75
N ILE A 591 -27.32 -5.56 -17.06
CA ILE A 591 -26.05 -6.30 -17.25
C ILE A 591 -25.23 -5.69 -18.40
N ARG A 592 -25.86 -5.35 -19.55
CA ARG A 592 -25.15 -4.69 -20.65
C ARG A 592 -24.59 -3.33 -20.23
N ALA A 593 -25.39 -2.48 -19.60
CA ALA A 593 -24.96 -1.16 -19.12
C ALA A 593 -23.84 -1.25 -18.06
N GLY A 594 -23.85 -2.30 -17.24
CA GLY A 594 -22.83 -2.56 -16.22
C GLY A 594 -21.50 -3.13 -16.74
N MET A 595 -21.49 -3.71 -17.94
CA MET A 595 -20.28 -4.23 -18.60
C MET A 595 -19.76 -3.32 -19.73
N SER A 596 -20.56 -2.37 -20.19
CA SER A 596 -20.14 -1.38 -21.19
C SER A 596 -19.40 -0.21 -20.53
N PRO A 597 -18.32 0.31 -21.14
CA PRO A 597 -17.62 1.48 -20.62
C PRO A 597 -18.45 2.75 -20.80
N GLN A 598 -18.53 3.57 -19.75
CA GLN A 598 -19.21 4.87 -19.75
C GLN A 598 -18.27 6.02 -20.14
N LEU A 599 -17.33 5.75 -21.06
CA LEU A 599 -16.43 6.75 -21.64
C LEU A 599 -17.24 7.73 -22.48
N VAL A 600 -17.31 9.00 -22.07
CA VAL A 600 -17.81 10.07 -22.94
C VAL A 600 -16.64 10.65 -23.72
N GLY A 601 -16.79 10.67 -25.04
CA GLY A 601 -15.82 11.26 -25.96
C GLY A 601 -16.15 12.73 -26.20
N SER A 602 -15.13 13.58 -26.19
CA SER A 602 -15.27 14.96 -26.65
C SER A 602 -15.31 14.99 -28.19
N GLU A 603 -16.50 14.86 -28.77
CA GLU A 603 -16.69 15.12 -30.21
C GLU A 603 -16.68 16.64 -30.48
N GLY A 604 -15.48 17.23 -30.53
CA GLY A 604 -15.33 18.63 -30.91
C GLY A 604 -13.96 19.24 -30.58
N LYS A 605 -13.09 19.34 -31.60
CA LYS A 605 -11.78 20.03 -31.59
C LYS A 605 -10.69 19.44 -30.68
N GLN A 606 -9.89 18.55 -31.27
CA GLN A 606 -8.43 18.55 -31.21
C GLN A 606 -7.74 18.82 -29.85
N GLN A 607 -8.13 18.07 -28.82
CA GLN A 607 -7.29 17.76 -27.66
C GLN A 607 -7.70 16.39 -27.08
N ASP A 608 -6.75 15.46 -26.98
CA ASP A 608 -6.98 14.05 -26.61
C ASP A 608 -7.19 13.86 -25.09
N GLU A 609 -8.30 14.37 -24.53
CA GLU A 609 -8.74 14.03 -23.17
C GLU A 609 -10.19 13.48 -23.15
N CYS A 610 -10.36 12.29 -22.57
CA CYS A 610 -11.67 11.65 -22.39
C CYS A 610 -12.39 12.24 -21.15
N VAL A 611 -13.36 13.12 -21.38
CA VAL A 611 -14.16 13.74 -20.31
C VAL A 611 -15.42 12.91 -20.05
N PHE A 612 -15.48 12.24 -18.91
CA PHE A 612 -16.62 11.41 -18.48
C PHE A 612 -17.85 12.23 -18.05
N SER A 613 -19.07 11.71 -18.27
CA SER A 613 -20.32 12.31 -17.77
C SER A 613 -20.66 11.88 -16.33
N ASN A 614 -21.11 12.83 -15.51
CA ASN A 614 -21.56 12.60 -14.12
C ASN A 614 -23.03 12.14 -14.00
N THR A 615 -23.73 11.86 -15.10
CA THR A 615 -25.19 11.61 -15.13
C THR A 615 -25.70 10.36 -14.39
N ALA A 616 -24.82 9.58 -13.74
CA ALA A 616 -25.19 8.45 -12.87
C ALA A 616 -25.24 8.81 -11.36
N LEU A 617 -25.15 10.09 -10.99
CA LEU A 617 -25.05 10.56 -9.60
C LEU A 617 -26.19 11.51 -9.15
N GLU A 618 -27.21 11.76 -9.97
CA GLU A 618 -28.32 12.68 -9.67
C GLU A 618 -29.69 11.99 -9.44
N THR A 619 -29.71 10.70 -9.11
CA THR A 619 -30.94 9.94 -8.77
C THR A 619 -30.73 9.02 -7.57
#